data_AF-A0A3A9K4M3-F1
#
_entry.id   AF-A0A3A9K4M3-F1
#
_cell.length_a   1.000
_cell.length_b   1.000
_cell.length_c   1.000
_cell.angle_alpha   90.00
_cell.angle_beta   90.00
_cell.angle_gamma   90.00
#
_symmetry.space_group_name_H-M   'P 1'
#
loop_
_entity.id
_entity.type
_entity.pdbx_description
1 polymer ?
#
loop_
_entity_poly.entity_id
_entity_poly.type
_entity_poly.pdbx_seq_one_letter_code
_entity_poly.pdbx_strand_id
1 'polypeptide(L)'
;MKNPFLMFSYVFLFLLFIPSVMVHAHVKWFTEAEAERAPIEQIISPLFVTLAFITAVILAVLPQLVPKIMAYQPLKKVEQSLGSFRSYTYWIIKYGAALAILVQVFTGGLFAPELLAPTEMWTILPWAAIILLLIPHLFATRAAGIILLLLFSITTLEYGIFHMLDYAFYLAVIFILLFQGTKLQAWGFPVLYLATGLSLCWVAVEKFVYPTMATDVILNHGVPTFGFSPETFVILSAYIEFVVGYLLVVGILNRLLALVLTIIFVSTTMLFGTTEIIGHLMIHIILITFIIEGVSFYKPPIGMHQSPIEKIVFVFLNFLFVLATILLIYYRFA
;
A
#
# COMPACT_ATOMS: atom_id res chain seq x y z
N MET A 1 -17.67 24.96 -7.45
CA MET A 1 -16.67 24.08 -6.78
C MET A 1 -17.41 22.87 -6.25
N LYS A 2 -17.27 21.68 -6.86
CA LYS A 2 -17.95 20.47 -6.40
C LYS A 2 -17.33 20.03 -5.08
N ASN A 3 -18.15 19.92 -4.03
CA ASN A 3 -17.71 19.56 -2.69
C ASN A 3 -17.13 18.11 -2.72
N PRO A 4 -15.82 17.91 -2.53
CA PRO A 4 -15.19 16.59 -2.64
C PRO A 4 -15.78 15.58 -1.65
N PHE A 5 -16.37 16.07 -0.55
CA PHE A 5 -17.06 15.26 0.46
C PHE A 5 -18.34 14.59 -0.09
N LEU A 6 -19.10 15.28 -0.94
CA LEU A 6 -20.30 14.73 -1.58
C LEU A 6 -19.93 13.62 -2.57
N MET A 7 -18.85 13.79 -3.34
CA MET A 7 -18.37 12.77 -4.27
C MET A 7 -17.92 11.50 -3.54
N PHE A 8 -17.20 11.63 -2.43
CA PHE A 8 -16.79 10.49 -1.59
C PHE A 8 -18.00 9.77 -0.97
N SER A 9 -19.02 10.52 -0.55
CA SER A 9 -20.26 9.97 0.02
C SER A 9 -21.09 9.20 -1.02
N TYR A 10 -21.15 9.66 -2.28
CA TYR A 10 -21.79 8.92 -3.37
C TYR A 10 -21.01 7.66 -3.78
N VAL A 11 -19.68 7.71 -3.77
CA VAL A 11 -18.84 6.51 -4.02
C VAL A 11 -19.03 5.49 -2.90
N PHE A 12 -19.08 5.93 -1.64
CA PHE A 12 -19.36 5.06 -0.49
C PHE A 12 -20.75 4.41 -0.57
N LEU A 13 -21.79 5.20 -0.89
CA LEU A 13 -23.14 4.68 -1.12
C LEU A 13 -23.17 3.68 -2.27
N PHE A 14 -22.49 3.98 -3.39
CA PHE A 14 -22.42 3.08 -4.54
C PHE A 14 -21.71 1.76 -4.21
N LEU A 15 -20.62 1.80 -3.45
CA LEU A 15 -19.90 0.61 -3.00
C LEU A 15 -20.75 -0.29 -2.08
N LEU A 16 -21.66 0.27 -1.29
CA LEU A 16 -22.57 -0.51 -0.43
C LEU A 16 -23.61 -1.34 -1.21
N PHE A 17 -23.92 -0.98 -2.46
CA PHE A 17 -24.91 -1.68 -3.30
C PHE A 17 -24.31 -2.73 -4.24
N ILE A 18 -23.00 -2.95 -4.21
CA ILE A 18 -22.35 -3.98 -5.03
C ILE A 18 -22.55 -5.35 -4.37
N PRO A 19 -23.02 -6.38 -5.09
CA PRO A 19 -23.15 -7.73 -4.55
C PRO A 19 -21.79 -8.29 -4.11
N SER A 20 -21.77 -9.01 -2.99
CA SER A 20 -20.55 -9.62 -2.44
C SER A 20 -20.07 -10.76 -3.34
N VAL A 21 -18.90 -10.59 -3.94
CA VAL A 21 -18.18 -11.65 -4.65
C VAL A 21 -17.12 -12.20 -3.68
N MET A 22 -16.95 -13.52 -3.67
CA MET A 22 -15.98 -14.22 -2.82
C MET A 22 -14.60 -13.54 -2.86
N VAL A 23 -14.05 -13.23 -1.69
CA VAL A 23 -12.71 -12.66 -1.53
C VAL A 23 -11.71 -13.78 -1.27
N HIS A 24 -10.55 -13.70 -1.90
CA HIS A 24 -9.38 -14.51 -1.56
C HIS A 24 -8.41 -13.63 -0.77
N ALA A 25 -7.91 -14.12 0.35
CA ALA A 25 -7.02 -13.36 1.25
C ALA A 25 -5.57 -13.31 0.75
N HIS A 26 -4.87 -12.20 1.01
CA HIS A 26 -3.49 -11.87 0.65
C HIS A 26 -2.45 -12.72 1.39
N VAL A 27 -2.66 -13.04 2.67
CA VAL A 27 -1.67 -13.75 3.51
C VAL A 27 -1.41 -15.22 3.08
N LYS A 28 -2.11 -15.73 2.05
CA LYS A 28 -2.04 -17.13 1.59
C LYS A 28 -0.65 -17.64 1.19
N TRP A 29 0.27 -16.78 0.80
CA TRP A 29 1.65 -17.17 0.47
C TRP A 29 2.55 -17.50 1.68
N PHE A 30 2.14 -17.20 2.92
CA PHE A 30 2.92 -17.53 4.13
C PHE A 30 2.27 -18.56 5.05
N THR A 31 1.02 -18.96 4.76
CA THR A 31 0.24 -19.89 5.58
C THR A 31 -0.72 -20.72 4.72
N GLU A 32 -0.90 -21.97 5.12
CA GLU A 32 -1.92 -22.88 4.60
C GLU A 32 -3.21 -22.85 5.44
N ALA A 33 -3.26 -22.01 6.48
CA ALA A 33 -4.44 -21.89 7.34
C ALA A 33 -5.63 -21.37 6.54
N GLU A 34 -6.79 -22.00 6.75
CA GLU A 34 -8.02 -21.55 6.10
C GLU A 34 -8.41 -20.15 6.57
N ALA A 35 -8.87 -19.33 5.62
CA ALA A 35 -9.33 -17.97 5.90
C ALA A 35 -10.66 -18.02 6.67
N GLU A 36 -10.59 -17.88 7.99
CA GLU A 36 -11.76 -17.85 8.86
C GLU A 36 -12.08 -16.41 9.26
N ARG A 37 -13.23 -15.91 8.80
CA ARG A 37 -13.69 -14.55 9.08
C ARG A 37 -14.16 -14.44 10.54
N ALA A 38 -13.49 -13.60 11.31
CA ALA A 38 -13.88 -13.32 12.69
C ALA A 38 -15.23 -12.55 12.77
N PRO A 39 -16.06 -12.80 13.79
CA PRO A 39 -17.22 -11.95 14.10
C PRO A 39 -16.81 -10.50 14.35
N ILE A 40 -17.60 -9.53 13.89
CA ILE A 40 -17.26 -8.10 14.00
C ILE A 40 -17.11 -7.67 15.45
N GLU A 41 -17.82 -8.30 16.37
CA GLU A 41 -17.76 -8.06 17.82
C GLU A 41 -16.41 -8.47 18.41
N GLN A 42 -15.76 -9.49 17.83
CA GLN A 42 -14.41 -9.89 18.21
C GLN A 42 -13.36 -8.94 17.64
N ILE A 43 -13.58 -8.44 16.42
CA ILE A 43 -12.70 -7.47 15.78
C ILE A 43 -12.72 -6.14 16.54
N ILE A 44 -13.92 -5.60 16.80
CA ILE A 44 -14.13 -4.33 17.54
C ILE A 44 -14.10 -4.61 19.05
N SER A 45 -13.03 -5.28 19.49
CA SER A 45 -12.76 -5.56 20.89
C SER A 45 -12.43 -4.28 21.69
N PRO A 46 -12.47 -4.32 23.03
CA PRO A 46 -12.01 -3.21 23.86
C PRO A 46 -10.56 -2.79 23.57
N LEU A 47 -9.69 -3.75 23.23
CA LEU A 47 -8.31 -3.48 22.83
C LEU A 47 -8.29 -2.71 21.50
N PHE A 48 -9.05 -3.15 20.50
CA PHE A 48 -9.14 -2.46 19.22
C PHE A 48 -9.62 -1.01 19.39
N VAL A 49 -10.70 -0.78 20.13
CA VAL A 49 -11.25 0.57 20.35
C VAL A 49 -10.25 1.46 21.10
N THR A 50 -9.56 0.91 22.11
CA THR A 50 -8.53 1.63 22.87
C THR A 50 -7.36 2.03 21.98
N LEU A 51 -6.87 1.11 21.14
CA LEU A 51 -5.79 1.38 20.19
C LEU A 51 -6.22 2.39 19.12
N ALA A 52 -7.44 2.30 18.59
CA ALA A 52 -7.99 3.28 17.65
C ALA A 52 -7.95 4.70 18.26
N PHE A 53 -8.43 4.84 19.50
CA PHE A 53 -8.47 6.13 20.18
C PHE A 53 -7.07 6.68 20.47
N ILE A 54 -6.18 5.87 21.07
CA ILE A 54 -4.79 6.27 21.36
C ILE A 54 -4.07 6.69 20.08
N THR A 55 -4.21 5.88 19.03
CA THR A 55 -3.61 6.16 17.73
C THR A 55 -4.14 7.46 17.12
N ALA A 56 -5.46 7.67 17.18
CA ALA A 56 -6.08 8.91 16.72
C ALA A 56 -5.52 10.14 17.45
N VAL A 57 -5.34 10.06 18.78
CA VAL A 57 -4.72 11.14 19.57
C VAL A 57 -3.28 11.39 19.14
N ILE A 58 -2.46 10.33 19.02
CA ILE A 58 -1.05 10.45 18.60
C ILE A 58 -0.95 11.10 17.22
N LEU A 59 -1.75 10.62 16.26
CA LEU A 59 -1.80 11.15 14.91
C LEU A 59 -2.28 12.59 14.86
N ALA A 60 -3.23 12.98 15.72
CA ALA A 60 -3.74 14.35 15.78
C ALA A 60 -2.69 15.36 16.25
N VAL A 61 -1.74 14.93 17.10
CA VAL A 61 -0.62 15.78 17.56
C VAL A 61 0.50 15.85 16.51
N LEU A 62 0.68 14.80 15.71
CA LEU A 62 1.78 14.65 14.77
C LEU A 62 1.98 15.85 13.81
N PRO A 63 0.95 16.45 13.17
CA PRO A 63 1.10 17.62 12.30
C PRO A 63 1.75 18.82 12.97
N GLN A 64 1.70 18.94 14.29
CA GLN A 64 2.34 20.02 15.04
C GLN A 64 3.82 19.73 15.33
N LEU A 65 4.18 18.45 15.42
CA LEU A 65 5.56 18.01 15.67
C LEU A 65 6.38 17.97 14.38
N VAL A 66 5.77 17.57 13.26
CA VAL A 66 6.45 17.41 11.97
C VAL A 66 7.24 18.65 11.54
N PRO A 67 6.69 19.89 11.57
CA PRO A 67 7.46 21.08 11.20
C PRO A 67 8.69 21.31 12.10
N LYS A 68 8.59 20.98 13.39
CA LYS A 68 9.70 21.10 14.35
C LYS A 68 10.78 20.07 14.07
N ILE A 69 10.39 18.83 13.75
CA ILE A 69 11.32 17.75 13.39
C ILE A 69 12.04 18.11 12.08
N MET A 70 11.30 18.54 11.05
CA MET A 70 11.88 18.89 9.75
C MET A 70 12.75 20.16 9.79
N ALA A 71 12.65 20.99 10.83
CA ALA A 71 13.53 22.14 11.02
C ALA A 71 14.97 21.74 11.40
N TYR A 72 15.20 20.50 11.83
CA TYR A 72 16.51 20.01 12.26
C TYR A 72 17.52 19.93 11.10
N GLN A 73 18.67 20.57 11.26
CA GLN A 73 19.65 20.79 10.18
C GLN A 73 20.20 19.51 9.51
N PRO A 74 20.53 18.44 10.25
CA PRO A 74 20.93 17.17 9.64
C PRO A 74 19.87 16.59 8.69
N LEU A 75 18.59 16.69 9.06
CA LEU A 75 17.49 16.20 8.23
C LEU A 75 17.36 17.01 6.93
N LYS A 76 17.58 18.32 6.97
CA LYS A 76 17.58 19.16 5.76
C LYS A 76 18.71 18.80 4.79
N LYS A 77 19.90 18.47 5.30
CA LYS A 77 21.02 18.01 4.44
C LYS A 77 20.69 16.70 3.75
N VAL A 78 20.11 15.75 4.49
CA VAL A 78 19.64 14.47 3.92
C VAL A 78 18.52 14.71 2.90
N GLU A 79 17.62 15.67 3.16
CA GLU A 79 16.59 16.13 2.22
C GLU A 79 17.16 16.57 0.88
N GLN A 80 18.11 17.51 0.92
CA GLN A 80 18.76 18.06 -0.27
C GLN A 80 19.58 17.00 -1.01
N SER A 81 20.36 16.19 -0.29
CA SER A 81 21.22 15.17 -0.90
C SER A 81 20.39 14.13 -1.66
N LEU A 82 19.33 13.61 -1.03
CA LEU A 82 18.45 12.63 -1.68
C LEU A 82 17.57 13.27 -2.77
N GLY A 83 17.20 14.54 -2.60
CA GLY A 83 16.43 15.29 -3.61
C GLY A 83 17.16 15.45 -4.94
N SER A 84 18.50 15.37 -4.96
CA SER A 84 19.28 15.37 -6.20
C SER A 84 19.01 14.16 -7.10
N PHE A 85 18.52 13.05 -6.52
CA PHE A 85 18.23 11.82 -7.24
C PHE A 85 16.80 11.76 -7.82
N ARG A 86 15.97 12.81 -7.65
CA ARG A 86 14.57 12.82 -8.15
C ARG A 86 14.46 12.61 -9.66
N SER A 87 15.47 13.01 -10.44
CA SER A 87 15.50 12.76 -11.88
C SER A 87 15.56 11.26 -12.25
N TYR A 88 15.99 10.40 -11.33
CA TYR A 88 16.10 8.96 -11.53
C TYR A 88 14.85 8.19 -11.11
N THR A 89 13.90 8.78 -10.39
CA THR A 89 12.77 8.05 -9.79
C THR A 89 11.89 7.38 -10.84
N TYR A 90 11.65 8.04 -11.97
CA TYR A 90 10.97 7.44 -13.13
C TYR A 90 11.71 6.20 -13.65
N TRP A 91 13.04 6.28 -13.80
CA TRP A 91 13.84 5.16 -14.31
C TRP A 91 13.89 3.99 -13.31
N ILE A 92 13.91 4.28 -12.01
CA ILE A 92 13.82 3.29 -10.95
C ILE A 92 12.48 2.54 -11.02
N ILE A 93 11.35 3.25 -11.19
CA ILE A 93 10.04 2.61 -11.40
C ILE A 93 10.03 1.77 -12.67
N LYS A 94 10.53 2.31 -13.79
CA LYS A 94 10.51 1.63 -15.09
C LYS A 94 11.30 0.33 -15.08
N TYR A 95 12.58 0.38 -14.70
CA TYR A 95 13.44 -0.80 -14.71
C TYR A 95 13.16 -1.71 -13.51
N GLY A 96 12.76 -1.14 -12.38
CA GLY A 96 12.28 -1.91 -11.24
C GLY A 96 11.03 -2.71 -11.58
N ALA A 97 10.04 -2.13 -12.28
CA ALA A 97 8.87 -2.88 -12.74
C ALA A 97 9.27 -4.01 -13.69
N ALA A 98 10.21 -3.77 -14.62
CA ALA A 98 10.74 -4.83 -15.48
C ALA A 98 11.36 -5.98 -14.66
N LEU A 99 12.17 -5.65 -13.65
CA LEU A 99 12.80 -6.62 -12.76
C LEU A 99 11.77 -7.38 -11.91
N ALA A 100 10.77 -6.68 -11.35
CA ALA A 100 9.73 -7.28 -10.53
C ALA A 100 8.91 -8.30 -11.34
N ILE A 101 8.44 -7.91 -12.53
CA ILE A 101 7.69 -8.83 -13.41
C ILE A 101 8.58 -9.97 -13.90
N LEU A 102 9.86 -9.72 -14.19
CA LEU A 102 10.81 -10.76 -14.56
C LEU A 102 10.93 -11.82 -13.47
N VAL A 103 11.16 -11.41 -12.22
CA VAL A 103 11.25 -12.32 -11.08
C VAL A 103 9.97 -13.11 -10.90
N GLN A 104 8.81 -12.46 -10.95
CA GLN A 104 7.51 -13.14 -10.80
C GLN A 104 7.30 -14.21 -11.87
N VAL A 105 7.51 -13.87 -13.14
CA VAL A 105 7.30 -14.80 -14.26
C VAL A 105 8.26 -15.99 -14.17
N PHE A 106 9.50 -15.77 -13.73
CA PHE A 106 10.46 -16.86 -13.50
C PHE A 106 10.04 -17.80 -12.36
N THR A 107 9.34 -17.30 -11.35
CA THR A 107 8.86 -18.09 -10.22
C THR A 107 7.44 -18.61 -10.41
N GLY A 108 6.83 -18.39 -11.58
CA GLY A 108 5.49 -18.88 -11.94
C GLY A 108 4.33 -17.92 -11.62
N GLY A 109 4.60 -16.77 -10.99
CA GLY A 109 3.63 -15.71 -10.72
C GLY A 109 3.63 -14.61 -11.79
N LEU A 110 2.82 -13.57 -11.57
CA LEU A 110 2.74 -12.40 -12.46
C LEU A 110 2.97 -11.07 -11.73
N PHE A 111 2.12 -10.77 -10.74
CA PHE A 111 2.25 -9.57 -9.89
C PHE A 111 2.58 -9.92 -8.44
N ALA A 112 2.18 -11.11 -8.01
CA ALA A 112 2.48 -11.74 -6.73
C ALA A 112 2.69 -13.25 -6.96
N PRO A 113 3.36 -13.98 -6.05
CA PRO A 113 3.59 -15.42 -6.20
C PRO A 113 2.33 -16.25 -6.41
N GLU A 114 1.24 -15.86 -5.74
CA GLU A 114 -0.09 -16.48 -5.77
C GLU A 114 -0.91 -16.08 -7.00
N LEU A 115 -0.58 -14.97 -7.65
CA LEU A 115 -1.20 -14.52 -8.89
C LEU A 115 -0.49 -15.21 -10.05
N LEU A 116 -0.92 -16.43 -10.34
CA LEU A 116 -0.28 -17.31 -11.30
C LEU A 116 -0.16 -16.65 -12.69
N ALA A 117 0.96 -16.93 -13.35
CA ALA A 117 1.17 -16.46 -14.71
C ALA A 117 0.09 -17.03 -15.66
N PRO A 118 -0.41 -16.22 -16.62
CA PRO A 118 -1.46 -16.66 -17.54
C PRO A 118 -1.06 -17.88 -18.38
N THR A 119 -2.00 -18.82 -18.55
CA THR A 119 -1.80 -20.04 -19.35
C THR A 119 -1.95 -19.78 -20.87
N GLU A 120 -1.33 -20.65 -21.65
CA GLU A 120 -1.43 -20.81 -23.11
C GLU A 120 -1.24 -19.54 -23.98
N MET A 121 -2.29 -18.73 -24.15
CA MET A 121 -2.32 -17.64 -25.14
C MET A 121 -1.65 -16.36 -24.64
N TRP A 122 -1.60 -16.16 -23.32
CA TRP A 122 -1.20 -14.89 -22.71
C TRP A 122 0.23 -14.92 -22.15
N THR A 123 0.90 -16.07 -22.15
CA THR A 123 2.25 -16.28 -21.60
C THR A 123 3.31 -15.39 -22.25
N ILE A 124 3.10 -14.97 -23.51
CA ILE A 124 4.03 -14.09 -24.24
C ILE A 124 3.96 -12.64 -23.75
N LEU A 125 2.81 -12.20 -23.22
CA LEU A 125 2.60 -10.79 -22.87
C LEU A 125 3.51 -10.27 -21.75
N PRO A 126 3.71 -10.98 -20.62
CA PRO A 126 4.64 -10.52 -19.58
C PRO A 126 6.07 -10.36 -20.13
N TRP A 127 6.56 -11.31 -20.92
CA TRP A 127 7.87 -11.24 -21.58
C TRP A 127 7.97 -10.05 -22.53
N ALA A 128 6.93 -9.81 -23.34
CA ALA A 128 6.87 -8.65 -24.21
C ALA A 128 6.91 -7.33 -23.42
N ALA A 129 6.18 -7.23 -22.31
CA ALA A 129 6.22 -6.07 -21.43
C ALA A 129 7.62 -5.83 -20.85
N ILE A 130 8.30 -6.88 -20.38
CA ILE A 130 9.68 -6.79 -19.87
C ILE A 130 10.61 -6.24 -20.95
N ILE A 131 10.62 -6.84 -22.15
CA ILE A 131 11.49 -6.41 -23.25
C ILE A 131 11.23 -4.94 -23.60
N LEU A 132 9.96 -4.56 -23.71
CA LEU A 132 9.57 -3.18 -24.02
C LEU A 132 9.96 -2.18 -22.92
N LEU A 133 9.94 -2.58 -21.65
CA LEU A 133 10.45 -1.77 -20.54
C LEU A 133 11.97 -1.63 -20.57
N LEU A 134 12.71 -2.62 -21.04
CA LEU A 134 14.18 -2.51 -21.14
C LEU A 134 14.63 -1.57 -22.26
N ILE A 135 13.80 -1.36 -23.29
CA ILE A 135 14.10 -0.40 -24.36
C ILE A 135 14.01 1.03 -23.81
N PRO A 136 15.05 1.87 -23.93
CA PRO A 136 15.07 3.25 -23.41
C PRO A 136 14.27 4.23 -24.29
N HIS A 137 13.06 3.84 -24.71
CA HIS A 137 12.20 4.62 -25.60
C HIS A 137 10.79 4.79 -25.01
N LEU A 138 10.23 5.99 -25.13
CA LEU A 138 8.96 6.35 -24.49
C LEU A 138 7.78 5.55 -25.05
N PHE A 139 7.72 5.36 -26.38
CA PHE A 139 6.65 4.58 -27.00
C PHE A 139 6.69 3.11 -26.58
N ALA A 140 7.89 2.53 -26.42
CA ALA A 140 8.05 1.17 -25.91
C ALA A 140 7.56 1.09 -24.45
N THR A 141 7.88 2.09 -23.63
CA THR A 141 7.42 2.13 -22.22
C THR A 141 5.90 2.22 -22.11
N ARG A 142 5.26 3.04 -22.97
CA ARG A 142 3.80 3.14 -23.03
C ARG A 142 3.16 1.85 -23.51
N ALA A 143 3.73 1.21 -24.54
CA ALA A 143 3.26 -0.09 -25.02
C ALA A 143 3.34 -1.15 -23.90
N ALA A 144 4.45 -1.20 -23.15
CA ALA A 144 4.56 -2.06 -21.98
C ALA A 144 3.50 -1.73 -20.92
N GLY A 145 3.27 -0.45 -20.62
CA GLY A 145 2.22 -0.01 -19.69
C GLY A 145 0.82 -0.48 -20.11
N ILE A 146 0.50 -0.47 -21.41
CA ILE A 146 -0.78 -1.00 -21.93
C ILE A 146 -0.87 -2.51 -21.73
N ILE A 147 0.21 -3.25 -22.01
CA ILE A 147 0.26 -4.70 -21.79
C ILE A 147 0.09 -5.03 -20.30
N LEU A 148 0.78 -4.31 -19.41
CA LEU A 148 0.63 -4.50 -17.96
C LEU A 148 -0.78 -4.14 -17.48
N LEU A 149 -1.42 -3.11 -18.04
CA LEU A 149 -2.82 -2.79 -17.72
C LEU A 149 -3.77 -3.91 -18.15
N LEU A 150 -3.56 -4.47 -19.33
CA LEU A 150 -4.35 -5.61 -19.84
C LEU A 150 -4.17 -6.83 -18.92
N LEU A 151 -2.92 -7.17 -18.59
CA LEU A 151 -2.58 -8.27 -17.69
C LEU A 151 -3.20 -8.08 -16.30
N PHE A 152 -3.11 -6.88 -15.72
CA PHE A 152 -3.72 -6.56 -14.44
C PHE A 152 -5.25 -6.69 -14.52
N SER A 153 -5.86 -6.25 -15.61
CA SER A 153 -7.31 -6.35 -15.82
C SER A 153 -7.77 -7.81 -15.92
N ILE A 154 -7.04 -8.65 -16.67
CA ILE A 154 -7.33 -10.10 -16.78
C ILE A 154 -7.20 -10.76 -15.41
N THR A 155 -6.10 -10.49 -14.68
CA THR A 155 -5.88 -11.01 -13.32
C THR A 155 -7.00 -10.57 -12.38
N THR A 156 -7.48 -9.33 -12.52
CA THR A 156 -8.62 -8.81 -11.73
C THR A 156 -9.93 -9.53 -12.03
N LEU A 157 -10.16 -9.94 -13.27
CA LEU A 157 -11.34 -10.73 -13.63
C LEU A 157 -11.27 -12.16 -13.09
N GLU A 158 -10.06 -12.72 -12.97
CA GLU A 158 -9.84 -14.08 -12.48
C GLU A 158 -9.89 -14.17 -10.94
N TYR A 159 -9.15 -13.30 -10.25
CA TYR A 159 -9.00 -13.33 -8.79
C TYR A 159 -9.97 -12.39 -8.05
N GLY A 160 -10.65 -11.49 -8.77
CA GLY A 160 -11.61 -10.55 -8.22
C GLY A 160 -11.01 -9.20 -7.79
N ILE A 161 -11.83 -8.15 -7.87
CA ILE A 161 -11.40 -6.77 -7.61
C ILE A 161 -10.90 -6.54 -6.18
N PHE A 162 -11.51 -7.20 -5.19
CA PHE A 162 -11.18 -7.02 -3.78
C PHE A 162 -9.83 -7.62 -3.41
N HIS A 163 -9.48 -8.78 -3.97
CA HIS A 163 -8.13 -9.34 -3.82
C HIS A 163 -7.10 -8.46 -4.55
N MET A 164 -7.45 -7.94 -5.73
CA MET A 164 -6.53 -7.07 -6.46
C MET A 164 -6.28 -5.70 -5.80
N LEU A 165 -7.06 -5.31 -4.78
CA LEU A 165 -6.79 -4.09 -3.99
C LEU A 165 -5.49 -4.21 -3.17
N ASP A 166 -5.09 -5.43 -2.80
CA ASP A 166 -3.78 -5.70 -2.18
C ASP A 166 -2.64 -5.18 -3.06
N TYR A 167 -2.82 -5.22 -4.39
CA TYR A 167 -1.84 -4.84 -5.40
C TYR A 167 -2.16 -3.52 -6.11
N ALA A 168 -3.01 -2.66 -5.53
CA ALA A 168 -3.44 -1.40 -6.14
C ALA A 168 -2.26 -0.49 -6.55
N PHE A 169 -1.11 -0.59 -5.90
CA PHE A 169 0.11 0.13 -6.27
C PHE A 169 0.62 -0.19 -7.69
N TYR A 170 0.34 -1.37 -8.25
CA TYR A 170 0.67 -1.68 -9.64
C TYR A 170 -0.11 -0.80 -10.63
N LEU A 171 -1.36 -0.44 -10.34
CA LEU A 171 -2.12 0.51 -11.17
C LEU A 171 -1.45 1.89 -11.21
N ALA A 172 -0.87 2.33 -10.09
CA ALA A 172 -0.13 3.58 -10.05
C ALA A 172 1.20 3.51 -10.81
N VAL A 173 1.91 2.37 -10.74
CA VAL A 173 3.09 2.11 -11.56
C VAL A 173 2.73 2.16 -13.04
N ILE A 174 1.68 1.44 -13.45
CA ILE A 174 1.16 1.46 -14.82
C ILE A 174 0.80 2.89 -15.26
N PHE A 175 0.14 3.67 -14.40
CA PHE A 175 -0.18 5.06 -14.67
C PHE A 175 1.09 5.89 -14.96
N ILE A 176 2.15 5.75 -14.15
CA ILE A 176 3.43 6.44 -14.37
C ILE A 176 4.03 6.06 -15.75
N LEU A 177 4.02 4.77 -16.10
CA LEU A 177 4.57 4.28 -17.37
C LEU A 177 3.79 4.80 -18.59
N LEU A 178 2.47 4.87 -18.50
CA LEU A 178 1.59 5.34 -19.58
C LEU A 178 1.70 6.85 -19.80
N PHE A 179 1.72 7.63 -18.72
CA PHE A 179 1.56 9.09 -18.78
C PHE A 179 2.87 9.88 -18.71
N GLN A 180 4.03 9.21 -18.70
CA GLN A 180 5.31 9.88 -18.80
C GLN A 180 5.38 10.81 -20.03
N GLY A 181 5.91 12.02 -19.84
CA GLY A 181 6.03 13.04 -20.89
C GLY A 181 4.71 13.73 -21.26
N THR A 182 3.65 13.54 -20.46
CA THR A 182 2.35 14.21 -20.63
C THR A 182 2.04 15.12 -19.45
N LYS A 183 0.99 15.95 -19.57
CA LYS A 183 0.51 16.78 -18.45
C LYS A 183 0.08 15.96 -17.22
N LEU A 184 -0.28 14.69 -17.41
CA LEU A 184 -0.71 13.79 -16.33
C LEU A 184 0.46 13.20 -15.53
N GLN A 185 1.70 13.33 -15.99
CA GLN A 185 2.88 12.86 -15.26
C GLN A 185 2.99 13.45 -13.84
N ALA A 186 2.52 14.69 -13.64
CA ALA A 186 2.50 15.34 -12.32
C ALA A 186 1.66 14.58 -11.28
N TRP A 187 0.70 13.76 -11.72
CA TRP A 187 -0.13 12.93 -10.85
C TRP A 187 0.48 11.55 -10.54
N GLY A 188 1.58 11.17 -11.19
CA GLY A 188 2.19 9.85 -11.06
C GLY A 188 2.53 9.50 -9.60
N PHE A 189 3.38 10.29 -8.96
CA PHE A 189 3.73 10.09 -7.55
C PHE A 189 2.55 10.25 -6.59
N PRO A 190 1.69 11.28 -6.72
CA PRO A 190 0.47 11.36 -5.92
C PRO A 190 -0.38 10.09 -5.93
N VAL A 191 -0.62 9.53 -7.13
CA VAL A 191 -1.38 8.29 -7.30
C VAL A 191 -0.62 7.11 -6.72
N LEU A 192 0.71 7.07 -6.84
CA LEU A 192 1.56 6.02 -6.25
C LEU A 192 1.48 5.99 -4.73
N TYR A 193 1.64 7.13 -4.06
CA TYR A 193 1.48 7.21 -2.60
C TYR A 193 0.07 6.82 -2.14
N LEU A 194 -0.96 7.30 -2.84
CA LEU A 194 -2.34 6.97 -2.52
C LEU A 194 -2.61 5.47 -2.68
N ALA A 195 -2.22 4.89 -3.80
CA ALA A 195 -2.47 3.48 -4.10
C ALA A 195 -1.69 2.55 -3.17
N THR A 196 -0.41 2.85 -2.90
CA THR A 196 0.40 2.08 -1.94
C THR A 196 -0.13 2.23 -0.51
N GLY A 197 -0.49 3.44 -0.07
CA GLY A 197 -1.02 3.65 1.27
C GLY A 197 -2.38 2.97 1.47
N LEU A 198 -3.27 3.01 0.49
CA LEU A 198 -4.56 2.32 0.54
C LEU A 198 -4.40 0.79 0.52
N SER A 199 -3.49 0.26 -0.31
CA SER A 199 -3.14 -1.17 -0.32
C SER A 199 -2.65 -1.62 1.06
N LEU A 200 -1.75 -0.87 1.71
CA LEU A 200 -1.30 -1.17 3.08
C LEU A 200 -2.44 -1.12 4.11
N CYS A 201 -3.32 -0.12 4.05
CA CYS A 201 -4.51 -0.08 4.92
C CYS A 201 -5.43 -1.29 4.68
N TRP A 202 -5.54 -1.74 3.45
CA TRP A 202 -6.41 -2.86 3.06
C TRP A 202 -5.87 -4.20 3.60
N VAL A 203 -4.58 -4.50 3.39
CA VAL A 203 -3.94 -5.72 3.94
C VAL A 203 -3.77 -5.69 5.47
N ALA A 204 -3.76 -4.50 6.08
CA ALA A 204 -3.83 -4.37 7.53
C ALA A 204 -5.21 -4.77 8.07
N VAL A 205 -6.28 -4.36 7.38
CA VAL A 205 -7.64 -4.74 7.75
C VAL A 205 -7.88 -6.24 7.55
N GLU A 206 -7.28 -6.84 6.53
CA GLU A 206 -7.30 -8.29 6.35
C GLU A 206 -6.86 -9.04 7.62
N LYS A 207 -5.79 -8.58 8.28
CA LYS A 207 -5.28 -9.20 9.53
C LYS A 207 -6.28 -9.08 10.69
N PHE A 208 -7.13 -8.07 10.69
CA PHE A 208 -8.23 -7.97 11.66
C PHE A 208 -9.36 -8.94 11.32
N VAL A 209 -9.68 -9.10 10.03
CA VAL A 209 -10.81 -9.91 9.58
C VAL A 209 -10.51 -11.41 9.60
N TYR A 210 -9.29 -11.82 9.23
CA TYR A 210 -8.82 -13.21 9.24
C TYR A 210 -7.60 -13.36 10.17
N PRO A 211 -7.79 -13.20 11.50
CA PRO A 211 -6.68 -13.20 12.45
C PRO A 211 -5.97 -14.56 12.53
N THR A 212 -6.70 -15.66 12.25
CA THR A 212 -6.16 -17.04 12.30
C THR A 212 -4.98 -17.23 11.36
N MET A 213 -5.08 -16.71 10.14
CA MET A 213 -3.99 -16.73 9.16
C MET A 213 -2.74 -16.01 9.67
N ALA A 214 -2.91 -14.79 10.22
CA ALA A 214 -1.79 -14.01 10.74
C ALA A 214 -1.17 -14.65 12.00
N THR A 215 -1.99 -15.25 12.87
CA THR A 215 -1.46 -16.00 14.04
C THR A 215 -0.72 -17.26 13.63
N ASP A 216 -1.19 -17.96 12.59
CA ASP A 216 -0.52 -19.15 12.07
C ASP A 216 0.86 -18.79 11.51
N VAL A 217 0.98 -17.69 10.75
CA VAL A 217 2.28 -17.18 10.29
C VAL A 217 3.23 -16.93 11.46
N ILE A 218 2.75 -16.32 12.54
CA ILE A 218 3.57 -16.04 13.73
C ILE A 218 4.08 -17.34 14.37
N LEU A 219 3.20 -18.31 14.54
CA LEU A 219 3.50 -19.58 15.21
C LEU A 219 4.42 -20.46 14.35
N ASN A 220 4.15 -20.59 13.06
CA ASN A 220 4.87 -21.48 12.16
C ASN A 220 6.25 -20.92 11.75
N HIS A 221 6.40 -19.60 11.65
CA HIS A 221 7.68 -18.98 11.31
C HIS A 221 8.45 -18.43 12.53
N GLY A 222 7.94 -18.65 13.74
CA GLY A 222 8.61 -18.25 14.99
C GLY A 222 8.84 -16.74 15.10
N VAL A 223 7.87 -15.94 14.64
CA VAL A 223 7.99 -14.47 14.60
C VAL A 223 8.13 -13.93 16.03
N PRO A 224 9.15 -13.09 16.33
CA PRO A 224 9.32 -12.51 17.66
C PRO A 224 8.15 -11.60 18.05
N THR A 225 7.37 -12.00 19.05
CA THR A 225 6.21 -11.22 19.54
C THR A 225 6.55 -10.27 20.69
N PHE A 226 7.83 -10.18 21.09
CA PHE A 226 8.32 -9.29 22.16
C PHE A 226 7.57 -9.41 23.50
N GLY A 227 7.09 -10.62 23.83
CA GLY A 227 6.36 -10.91 25.07
C GLY A 227 4.85 -10.74 24.98
N PHE A 228 4.31 -10.34 23.82
CA PHE A 228 2.87 -10.37 23.56
C PHE A 228 2.41 -11.76 23.13
N SER A 229 1.13 -12.08 23.35
CA SER A 229 0.51 -13.26 22.72
C SER A 229 0.45 -13.07 21.20
N PRO A 230 0.44 -14.15 20.39
CA PRO A 230 0.31 -14.05 18.94
C PRO A 230 -0.90 -13.20 18.51
N GLU A 231 -2.06 -13.40 19.14
CA GLU A 231 -3.31 -12.69 18.82
C GLU A 231 -3.17 -11.18 19.09
N THR A 232 -2.58 -10.83 20.24
CA THR A 232 -2.33 -9.43 20.60
C THR A 232 -1.33 -8.79 19.63
N PHE A 233 -0.29 -9.52 19.25
CA PHE A 233 0.72 -9.06 18.31
C PHE A 233 0.16 -8.84 16.90
N VAL A 234 -0.75 -9.70 16.43
CA VAL A 234 -1.48 -9.50 15.17
C VAL A 234 -2.24 -8.17 15.19
N ILE A 235 -3.00 -7.90 16.25
CA ILE A 235 -3.77 -6.65 16.36
C ILE A 235 -2.83 -5.44 16.35
N LEU A 236 -1.74 -5.48 17.12
CA LEU A 236 -0.76 -4.38 17.18
C LEU A 236 -0.06 -4.15 15.84
N SER A 237 0.38 -5.21 15.16
CA SER A 237 1.06 -5.13 13.87
C SER A 237 0.13 -4.60 12.78
N ALA A 238 -1.12 -5.06 12.73
CA ALA A 238 -2.14 -4.55 11.83
C ALA A 238 -2.42 -3.05 12.08
N TYR A 239 -2.44 -2.58 13.33
CA TYR A 239 -2.55 -1.14 13.63
C TYR A 239 -1.35 -0.34 13.09
N ILE A 240 -0.13 -0.83 13.31
CA ILE A 240 1.08 -0.16 12.83
C ILE A 240 1.04 -0.05 11.30
N GLU A 241 0.72 -1.13 10.61
CA GLU A 241 0.61 -1.16 9.15
C GLU A 241 -0.49 -0.23 8.64
N PHE A 242 -1.67 -0.24 9.26
CA PHE A 242 -2.76 0.66 8.90
C PHE A 242 -2.36 2.13 9.09
N VAL A 243 -1.68 2.46 10.19
CA VAL A 243 -1.20 3.82 10.47
C VAL A 243 -0.18 4.27 9.45
N VAL A 244 0.77 3.39 9.08
CA VAL A 244 1.76 3.70 8.06
C VAL A 244 1.09 3.93 6.71
N GLY A 245 0.14 3.07 6.32
CA GLY A 245 -0.66 3.25 5.10
C GLY A 245 -1.43 4.57 5.12
N TYR A 246 -2.12 4.89 6.22
CA TYR A 246 -2.86 6.13 6.40
C TYR A 246 -1.96 7.36 6.28
N LEU A 247 -0.78 7.34 6.91
CA LEU A 247 0.15 8.46 6.84
C LEU A 247 0.71 8.68 5.43
N LEU A 248 0.91 7.61 4.64
CA LEU A 248 1.28 7.72 3.22
C LEU A 248 0.15 8.33 2.39
N VAL A 249 -1.11 7.95 2.65
CA VAL A 249 -2.30 8.54 1.99
C VAL A 249 -2.41 10.04 2.29
N VAL A 250 -2.21 10.44 3.55
CA VAL A 250 -2.26 11.85 3.96
C VAL A 250 -1.00 12.61 3.50
N GLY A 251 0.09 11.89 3.20
CA GLY A 251 1.34 12.45 2.71
C GLY A 251 2.20 13.07 3.82
N ILE A 252 2.20 12.48 5.02
CA ILE A 252 2.99 12.94 6.18
C ILE A 252 4.14 11.97 6.43
N LEU A 253 5.35 12.50 6.68
CA LEU A 253 6.55 11.70 7.01
C LEU A 253 6.94 10.66 5.94
N ASN A 254 6.52 10.83 4.68
CA ASN A 254 6.73 9.89 3.57
C ASN A 254 8.12 9.25 3.52
N ARG A 255 9.19 10.05 3.61
CA ARG A 255 10.56 9.52 3.59
C ARG A 255 10.89 8.65 4.79
N LEU A 256 10.54 9.12 5.99
CA LEU A 256 10.81 8.38 7.22
C LEU A 256 10.03 7.06 7.23
N LEU A 257 8.75 7.11 6.84
CA LEU A 257 7.91 5.92 6.73
C LEU A 257 8.46 4.94 5.69
N ALA A 258 8.89 5.43 4.54
CA ALA A 258 9.47 4.57 3.51
C ALA A 258 10.77 3.90 3.98
N LEU A 259 11.61 4.61 4.73
CA LEU A 259 12.80 4.03 5.35
C LEU A 259 12.45 2.97 6.39
N VAL A 260 11.51 3.27 7.30
CA VAL A 260 11.05 2.33 8.34
C VAL A 260 10.45 1.08 7.70
N LEU A 261 9.57 1.22 6.71
CA LEU A 261 9.01 0.09 5.97
C LEU A 261 10.09 -0.72 5.26
N THR A 262 11.08 -0.07 4.65
CA THR A 262 12.19 -0.77 4.00
C THR A 262 12.95 -1.63 5.01
N ILE A 263 13.23 -1.09 6.20
CA ILE A 263 13.90 -1.83 7.28
C ILE A 263 13.03 -3.02 7.73
N ILE A 264 11.72 -2.81 7.90
CA ILE A 264 10.80 -3.87 8.28
C ILE A 264 10.79 -4.99 7.24
N PHE A 265 10.53 -4.69 5.96
CA PHE A 265 10.49 -5.72 4.91
C PHE A 265 11.84 -6.44 4.70
N VAL A 266 12.96 -5.73 4.85
CA VAL A 266 14.28 -6.36 4.81
C VAL A 266 14.50 -7.26 6.03
N SER A 267 13.99 -6.89 7.21
CA SER A 267 14.09 -7.72 8.41
C SER A 267 13.21 -8.97 8.33
N THR A 268 12.00 -8.87 7.77
CA THR A 268 11.09 -10.01 7.58
C THR A 268 11.61 -11.01 6.56
N THR A 269 12.46 -10.57 5.62
CA THR A 269 13.23 -11.47 4.75
C THR A 269 14.08 -12.48 5.53
N MET A 270 14.56 -12.12 6.73
CA MET A 270 15.31 -13.05 7.59
C MET A 270 14.42 -14.17 8.17
N LEU A 271 13.10 -13.96 8.21
CA LEU A 271 12.12 -14.94 8.70
C LEU A 271 11.52 -15.75 7.55
N PHE A 272 11.07 -15.07 6.49
CA PHE A 272 10.30 -15.67 5.40
C PHE A 272 11.14 -16.01 4.15
N GLY A 273 12.43 -15.66 4.16
CA GLY A 273 13.38 -16.03 3.11
C GLY A 273 13.08 -15.39 1.75
N THR A 274 13.33 -16.14 0.68
CA THR A 274 13.23 -15.65 -0.71
C THR A 274 11.81 -15.29 -1.11
N THR A 275 10.81 -15.94 -0.51
CA THR A 275 9.39 -15.68 -0.78
C THR A 275 9.06 -14.21 -0.55
N GLU A 276 9.49 -13.65 0.59
CA GLU A 276 9.27 -12.23 0.93
C GLU A 276 9.82 -11.28 -0.15
N ILE A 277 11.05 -11.55 -0.60
CA ILE A 277 11.70 -10.73 -1.64
C ILE A 277 10.90 -10.79 -2.93
N ILE A 278 10.48 -11.99 -3.36
CA ILE A 278 9.79 -12.20 -4.64
C ILE A 278 8.49 -11.42 -4.68
N GLY A 279 7.62 -11.57 -3.67
CA GLY A 279 6.31 -10.90 -3.70
C GLY A 279 6.33 -9.42 -3.33
N HIS A 280 7.30 -8.96 -2.53
CA HIS A 280 7.41 -7.54 -2.18
C HIS A 280 8.40 -6.75 -3.04
N LEU A 281 9.01 -7.35 -4.08
CA LEU A 281 10.05 -6.69 -4.88
C LEU A 281 9.61 -5.34 -5.44
N MET A 282 8.39 -5.25 -5.98
CA MET A 282 7.85 -3.99 -6.51
C MET A 282 7.63 -2.96 -5.39
N ILE A 283 7.20 -3.40 -4.20
CA ILE A 283 7.05 -2.53 -3.03
C ILE A 283 8.42 -1.98 -2.60
N HIS A 284 9.48 -2.79 -2.56
CA HIS A 284 10.83 -2.30 -2.27
C HIS A 284 11.27 -1.20 -3.26
N ILE A 285 11.00 -1.39 -4.56
CA ILE A 285 11.29 -0.38 -5.59
C ILE A 285 10.52 0.91 -5.32
N ILE A 286 9.22 0.82 -5.00
CA ILE A 286 8.38 1.98 -4.68
C ILE A 286 8.93 2.71 -3.45
N LEU A 287 9.27 1.99 -2.38
CA LEU A 287 9.80 2.57 -1.15
C LEU A 287 11.12 3.32 -1.39
N ILE A 288 12.01 2.79 -2.24
CA ILE A 288 13.23 3.51 -2.67
C ILE A 288 12.85 4.85 -3.33
N THR A 289 11.83 4.86 -4.21
CA THR A 289 11.40 6.12 -4.83
C THR A 289 10.78 7.09 -3.83
N PHE A 290 10.07 6.61 -2.80
CA PHE A 290 9.52 7.44 -1.74
C PHE A 290 10.62 8.05 -0.86
N ILE A 291 11.69 7.30 -0.59
CA ILE A 291 12.89 7.83 0.10
C ILE A 291 13.49 8.98 -0.71
N ILE A 292 13.63 8.82 -2.03
CA ILE A 292 14.20 9.84 -2.91
C ILE A 292 13.30 11.09 -3.00
N GLU A 293 12.03 10.91 -3.34
CA GLU A 293 11.08 12.03 -3.51
C GLU A 293 10.94 12.84 -2.22
N GLY A 294 10.60 12.17 -1.12
CA GLY A 294 10.53 12.76 0.22
C GLY A 294 9.55 13.92 0.41
N VAL A 295 8.71 14.24 -0.58
CA VAL A 295 7.76 15.37 -0.52
C VAL A 295 6.34 14.91 -0.27
N SER A 296 5.60 15.77 0.45
CA SER A 296 4.15 15.77 0.47
C SER A 296 3.65 16.46 -0.80
N PHE A 297 3.06 15.69 -1.70
CA PHE A 297 2.58 16.14 -3.01
C PHE A 297 1.18 16.76 -2.93
N TYR A 298 0.51 16.60 -1.80
CA TYR A 298 -0.81 17.13 -1.51
C TYR A 298 -0.68 18.18 -0.41
N LYS A 299 -1.41 19.29 -0.49
CA LYS A 299 -1.66 20.09 0.72
C LYS A 299 -2.68 19.28 1.51
N PRO A 300 -2.31 18.60 2.61
CA PRO A 300 -3.28 17.81 3.37
C PRO A 300 -4.49 18.71 3.71
N PRO A 301 -5.71 18.17 3.81
CA PRO A 301 -6.90 18.98 4.05
C PRO A 301 -6.79 19.71 5.40
N ILE A 302 -5.90 19.23 6.27
CA ILE A 302 -5.35 19.87 7.45
C ILE A 302 -4.93 21.34 7.19
N GLY A 303 -4.35 21.65 6.04
CA GLY A 303 -3.95 23.00 5.64
C GLY A 303 -5.11 23.95 5.33
N MET A 304 -6.34 23.44 5.17
CA MET A 304 -7.56 24.25 5.07
C MET A 304 -7.98 24.81 6.43
N HIS A 305 -7.52 24.19 7.52
CA HIS A 305 -7.80 24.60 8.89
C HIS A 305 -6.77 25.61 9.38
N GLN A 306 -7.23 26.68 10.01
CA GLN A 306 -6.36 27.79 10.42
C GLN A 306 -5.79 27.57 11.82
N SER A 307 -6.61 27.05 12.74
CA SER A 307 -6.19 26.82 14.13
C SER A 307 -5.52 25.44 14.32
N PRO A 308 -4.53 25.31 15.22
CA PRO A 308 -3.96 24.02 15.60
C PRO A 308 -5.01 23.04 16.12
N ILE A 309 -6.02 23.53 16.84
CA ILE A 309 -7.10 22.71 17.40
C ILE A 309 -7.97 22.11 16.29
N GLU A 310 -8.35 22.90 15.27
CA GLU A 310 -9.09 22.37 14.12
C GLU A 310 -8.29 21.28 13.39
N LYS A 311 -6.97 21.44 13.26
CA LYS A 311 -6.10 20.44 12.64
C LYS A 311 -6.07 19.14 13.45
N ILE A 312 -5.96 19.23 14.77
CA ILE A 312 -6.02 18.09 15.69
C ILE A 312 -7.35 17.37 15.53
N VAL A 313 -8.47 18.10 15.66
CA VAL A 313 -9.82 17.53 15.59
C VAL A 313 -10.06 16.89 14.23
N PHE A 314 -9.64 17.54 13.13
CA PHE A 314 -9.76 17.00 11.79
C PHE A 314 -9.01 15.68 11.64
N VAL A 315 -7.73 15.62 12.00
CA VAL A 315 -6.93 14.39 11.87
C VAL A 315 -7.48 13.27 12.76
N PHE A 316 -7.85 13.59 13.99
CA PHE A 316 -8.45 12.65 14.92
C PHE A 316 -9.70 11.99 14.33
N LEU A 317 -10.67 12.80 13.88
CA LEU A 317 -11.93 12.30 13.33
C LEU A 317 -11.72 11.63 11.97
N ASN A 318 -10.83 12.17 11.13
CA ASN A 318 -10.54 11.61 9.82
C ASN A 318 -9.90 10.23 9.91
N PHE A 319 -8.95 10.02 10.81
CA PHE A 319 -8.34 8.71 11.02
C PHE A 319 -9.40 7.68 11.44
N LEU A 320 -10.21 7.99 12.47
CA LEU A 320 -11.27 7.09 12.92
C LEU A 320 -12.29 6.78 11.82
N PHE A 321 -12.67 7.80 11.04
CA PHE A 321 -13.56 7.63 9.90
C PHE A 321 -12.96 6.71 8.84
N VAL A 322 -11.69 6.91 8.47
CA VAL A 322 -11.01 6.08 7.45
C VAL A 322 -10.84 4.65 7.94
N LEU A 323 -10.42 4.44 9.20
CA LEU A 323 -10.33 3.12 9.83
C LEU A 323 -11.67 2.40 9.80
N ALA A 324 -12.74 3.03 10.29
CA ALA A 324 -14.08 2.45 10.28
C ALA A 324 -14.58 2.17 8.86
N THR A 325 -14.33 3.08 7.91
CA THR A 325 -14.77 2.94 6.51
C THR A 325 -14.11 1.76 5.83
N ILE A 326 -12.77 1.67 5.89
CA ILE A 326 -12.04 0.57 5.26
C ILE A 326 -12.38 -0.75 5.94
N LEU A 327 -12.46 -0.79 7.27
CA LEU A 327 -12.86 -1.99 8.01
C LEU A 327 -14.25 -2.47 7.58
N LEU A 328 -15.26 -1.60 7.56
CA LEU A 328 -16.63 -1.98 7.21
C LEU A 328 -16.77 -2.39 5.74
N ILE A 329 -16.06 -1.73 4.83
CA ILE A 329 -16.03 -2.12 3.41
C ILE A 329 -15.40 -3.51 3.29
N TYR A 330 -14.20 -3.71 3.82
CA TYR A 330 -13.53 -5.01 3.77
C TYR A 330 -14.43 -6.10 4.37
N TYR A 331 -14.93 -5.88 5.59
CA TYR A 331 -15.77 -6.84 6.30
C TYR A 331 -17.08 -7.19 5.57
N ARG A 332 -17.63 -6.26 4.78
CA ARG A 332 -18.85 -6.51 3.99
C ARG A 332 -18.59 -7.49 2.84
N PHE A 333 -17.41 -7.43 2.25
CA PHE A 333 -17.02 -8.19 1.07
C PHE A 333 -16.23 -9.46 1.39
N ALA A 334 -15.60 -9.51 2.57
CA ALA A 334 -14.86 -10.65 3.13
C ALA A 334 -15.69 -11.91 3.40
#